data_AF-A0A246GJC7-F1
#
_entry.id   AF-A0A246GJC7-F1
#
_cell.length_a   1.000
_cell.length_b   1.000
_cell.length_c   1.000
_cell.angle_alpha   90.00
_cell.angle_beta   90.00
_cell.angle_gamma   90.00
#
_symmetry.space_group_name_H-M   'P 1'
#
loop_
_entity.id
_entity.type
_entity.pdbx_description
1 polymer ?
#
loop_
_entity_poly.entity_id
_entity_poly.type
_entity_poly.pdbx_seq_one_letter_code
_entity_poly.pdbx_strand_id
1 'polypeptide(L)' 'MIKNIALRYDLIEAYNAGIKIHPQLQMKELGYTVLDFEGVPIADCAIIKVERIITPLPKYLTIVKTN' A
#
# COMPACT_ATOMS: atom_id res chain seq x y z
N MET A 1 -17.98 7.82 -10.52
CA MET A 1 -16.69 8.51 -10.32
C MET A 1 -15.90 7.66 -9.34
N ILE A 2 -14.99 6.81 -9.84
CA ILE A 2 -14.17 5.96 -8.96
C ILE A 2 -13.16 6.93 -8.31
N LYS A 3 -13.25 7.11 -6.99
CA LYS A 3 -12.23 7.87 -6.27
C LYS A 3 -10.91 7.10 -6.44
N ASN A 4 -9.92 7.73 -7.06
CA ASN A 4 -8.58 7.18 -7.13
C ASN A 4 -7.99 7.22 -5.71
N ILE A 5 -8.13 6.14 -4.95
CA ILE A 5 -7.54 6.03 -3.63
C ILE A 5 -6.22 5.29 -3.80
N ALA A 6 -5.14 5.93 -3.37
CA ALA A 6 -3.80 5.36 -3.41
C ALA A 6 -3.17 5.34 -2.02
N LEU A 7 -2.39 4.29 -1.77
CA LEU A 7 -1.62 4.08 -0.55
C LEU A 7 -0.14 4.02 -0.91
N ARG A 8 0.69 4.75 -0.18
CA ARG A 8 2.13 4.50 -0.14
C ARG A 8 2.37 3.36 0.84
N TYR A 9 3.00 2.31 0.36
CA TYR A 9 3.50 1.18 1.13
C TYR A 9 5.00 1.37 1.36
N ASP A 10 5.41 1.61 2.60
CA ASP A 10 6.81 1.77 2.98
C ASP A 10 7.46 0.40 3.19
N LEU A 11 8.45 0.05 2.34
CA LEU A 11 9.07 -1.28 2.38
C LEU A 11 9.95 -1.46 3.63
N ILE A 12 10.61 -0.40 4.07
CA ILE A 12 11.51 -0.43 5.24
C ILE A 12 10.68 -0.60 6.50
N GLU A 13 9.61 0.17 6.65
CA GLU A 13 8.75 0.07 7.83
C GLU A 13 7.99 -1.26 7.87
N ALA A 14 7.53 -1.77 6.72
CA ALA A 14 6.92 -3.09 6.63
C ALA A 14 7.91 -4.19 7.05
N TYR A 15 9.16 -4.12 6.57
CA TYR A 15 10.21 -5.06 6.96
C TYR A 15 10.51 -5.00 8.46
N ASN A 16 10.63 -3.79 9.03
CA ASN A 16 10.81 -3.59 10.47
C ASN A 16 9.62 -4.08 11.30
N ALA A 17 8.42 -4.11 10.72
CA ALA A 17 7.22 -4.72 11.30
C ALA A 17 7.17 -6.26 11.13
N GLY A 18 8.19 -6.88 10.54
CA GLY A 18 8.30 -8.33 10.37
C GLY A 18 7.65 -8.86 9.09
N ILE A 19 7.19 -8.00 8.18
CA ILE A 19 6.57 -8.40 6.93
C ILE A 19 7.66 -8.74 5.91
N LYS A 20 7.68 -9.99 5.48
CA LYS A 20 8.69 -10.54 4.55
C LYS A 20 8.10 -11.02 3.23
N ILE A 21 6.84 -10.69 2.98
CA ILE A 21 6.13 -11.05 1.76
C ILE A 21 6.01 -9.85 0.82
N HIS A 22 5.72 -10.12 -0.45
CA HIS A 22 5.56 -9.07 -1.45
C HIS A 22 4.40 -8.12 -1.07
N PRO A 23 4.53 -6.79 -1.25
CA PRO A 23 3.50 -5.83 -0.84
C PRO A 23 2.11 -6.13 -1.40
N GLN A 24 2.00 -6.53 -2.68
CA GLN A 24 0.70 -6.92 -3.26
C GLN A 24 0.05 -8.11 -2.54
N LEU A 25 0.82 -9.08 -2.08
CA LEU A 25 0.30 -10.23 -1.33
C LEU A 25 -0.15 -9.78 0.06
N GLN A 26 0.66 -8.98 0.75
CA GLN A 26 0.30 -8.42 2.05
C GLN A 26 -1.00 -7.59 1.97
N MET A 27 -1.17 -6.78 0.92
CA MET A 27 -2.38 -5.99 0.72
C MET A 27 -3.62 -6.89 0.57
N LYS A 28 -3.50 -8.01 -0.15
CA LYS A 28 -4.58 -9.00 -0.25
C LYS A 28 -4.91 -9.64 1.10
N GLU A 29 -3.90 -9.99 1.89
CA GLU A 29 -4.09 -10.54 3.26
C GLU A 29 -4.77 -9.55 4.20
N LEU A 30 -4.49 -8.25 4.04
CA LEU A 30 -5.17 -7.17 4.77
C LEU A 30 -6.60 -6.90 4.28
N GLY A 31 -7.07 -7.61 3.24
CA GLY A 31 -8.42 -7.50 2.69
C GLY A 31 -8.60 -6.37 1.67
N TYR A 32 -7.51 -5.83 1.11
CA TYR A 32 -7.60 -4.82 0.05
C TYR A 32 -7.84 -5.46 -1.32
N THR A 33 -8.72 -4.84 -2.09
CA THR A 33 -8.77 -4.99 -3.55
C THR A 33 -7.73 -4.06 -4.17
N VAL A 34 -6.63 -4.61 -4.68
CA VAL A 34 -5.59 -3.84 -5.40
C VAL A 34 -6.02 -3.62 -6.84
N LEU A 35 -6.12 -2.35 -7.25
CA LEU A 35 -6.48 -1.92 -8.59
C LEU A 35 -5.26 -1.70 -9.48
N ASP A 36 -4.17 -1.20 -8.90
CA ASP A 36 -2.92 -0.89 -9.59
C ASP A 36 -1.75 -0.93 -8.61
N PHE A 37 -0.55 -1.18 -9.12
CA PHE A 37 0.66 -1.29 -8.32
C PHE A 37 1.87 -0.74 -9.07
N GLU A 38 2.55 0.20 -8.43
CA GLU A 38 3.76 0.82 -8.94
C GLU A 38 4.85 0.74 -7.87
N GLY A 39 5.94 0.01 -8.17
CA GLY A 39 7.13 0.03 -7.33
C GLY A 39 7.90 1.33 -7.55
N VAL A 40 8.35 1.98 -6.48
CA VAL A 40 9.17 3.20 -6.50
C VAL A 40 10.50 2.91 -5.80
N PRO A 41 11.48 2.28 -6.50
CA PRO A 41 12.71 1.79 -5.87
C PRO A 41 13.56 2.90 -5.24
N ILE A 42 13.55 4.10 -5.84
CA ILE A 42 14.35 5.25 -5.37
C ILE A 42 13.92 5.73 -3.98
N ALA A 43 12.69 5.41 -3.57
CA ALA A 43 12.10 5.83 -2.30
C ALA A 43 11.70 4.66 -1.40
N ASP A 44 12.23 3.45 -1.67
CA ASP A 44 11.97 2.22 -0.93
C ASP A 44 10.48 2.00 -0.61
N CYS A 45 9.61 2.27 -1.59
CA CYS A 45 8.17 2.17 -1.40
C CYS A 45 7.44 1.66 -2.64
N ALA A 46 6.16 1.35 -2.49
CA ALA A 46 5.24 1.12 -3.60
C ALA A 46 4.02 2.03 -3.47
N ILE A 47 3.48 2.48 -4.59
CA ILE A 47 2.18 3.16 -4.67
C ILE A 47 1.15 2.13 -5.12
N ILE A 48 0.12 1.95 -4.31
CA ILE A 48 -0.88 0.90 -4.50
C ILE A 48 -2.25 1.56 -4.58
N LYS A 49 -2.91 1.48 -5.74
CA LYS A 49 -4.30 1.94 -5.89
C LYS A 49 -5.24 0.87 -5.36
N VAL A 50 -6.26 1.28 -4.60
CA VAL A 50 -7.21 0.37 -3.95
C VAL A 50 -8.64 0.88 -4.06
N GLU A 51 -9.62 -0.02 -4.00
CA GLU A 51 -11.04 0.37 -4.04
C GLU A 51 -11.49 1.17 -2.82
N ARG A 52 -10.93 0.87 -1.64
CA ARG A 52 -11.32 1.48 -0.35
C ARG A 52 -10.15 1.48 0.63
N ILE A 53 -10.22 2.36 1.63
CA ILE A 53 -9.34 2.34 2.79
C ILE A 53 -9.92 1.39 3.85
N ILE A 54 -9.05 0.58 4.47
CA ILE A 54 -9.38 -0.27 5.61
C ILE A 54 -8.65 0.28 6.83
N THR A 55 -9.40 0.64 7.88
CA THR A 55 -8.86 1.21 9.11
C THR A 55 -8.90 0.21 10.27
N PRO A 56 -7.95 0.25 11.22
CA PRO A 56 -6.81 1.17 11.27
C PRO A 56 -5.76 0.85 10.20
N LEU A 57 -5.07 1.88 9.70
CA LEU A 57 -3.97 1.67 8.77
C LEU A 57 -2.74 1.16 9.56
N PRO A 58 -2.11 0.06 9.10
CA PRO A 58 -0.76 -0.29 9.51
C PRO A 58 0.20 0.88 9.31
N LYS A 59 1.22 1.00 10.16
CA LYS A 59 2.13 2.16 10.12
C LYS A 59 2.87 2.32 8.78
N TYR A 60 3.20 1.20 8.14
CA TYR A 60 3.83 1.16 6.81
C TYR A 60 2.87 1.53 5.66
N LEU A 61 1.62 1.90 5.94
CA LEU A 61 0.66 2.38 4.95
C LEU A 61 0.28 3.83 5.21
N THR A 62 0.45 4.69 4.20
CA THR A 62 0.04 6.10 4.25
C THR A 62 -0.86 6.43 3.06
N ILE A 63 -1.96 7.16 3.30
CA ILE A 63 -2.84 7.63 2.23
C ILE A 63 -2.11 8.68 1.41
N VAL A 64 -2.07 8.49 0.09
CA VAL A 64 -1.57 9.48 -0.86
C VAL A 64 -2.71 9.94 -1.77
N LYS A 65 -2.82 11.26 -1.97
CA LYS A 65 -3.76 11.82 -2.94
C LYS A 65 -3.20 11.61 -4.33
N THR A 66 -3.94 10.92 -5.18
CA THR A 66 -3.75 10.96 -6.63
C THR A 66 -4.63 12.08 -7.18
N ASN A 67 -4.00 13.10 -7.78
CA ASN A 67 -4.68 14.21 -8.45
C ASN A 67 -5.51 13.74 -9.64
#